data_AF-A0A6J4QWR7-F1
#
_entry.id   AF-A0A6J4QWR7-F1
#
_cell.length_a   1.000
_cell.length_b   1.000
_cell.length_c   1.000
_cell.angle_alpha   90.00
_cell.angle_beta   90.00
_cell.angle_gamma   90.00
#
_symmetry.space_group_name_H-M   'P 1'
#
loop_
_entity.id
_entity.type
_entity.pdbx_description
1 polymer ?
#
loop_
_entity_poly.entity_id
_entity_poly.type
_entity_poly.pdbx_seq_one_letter_code
_entity_poly.pdbx_strand_id
1 'polypeptide(L)'
;MEDEYTEISNESAIALVRKVRTRNGVRLEIHSPEQDRRVYLDPLHIESLAWQTPETFSDTLEDPPEATSTKETEEAQVETENEYTEFTNEFAYTLVRKVHIRGGARLEIHSPKLDYRIYLDPPLLESLTWQTSQTFSKFLEEPYGPRGTH
;
A
#
# COMPACT_ATOMS: atom_id res chain seq x y z
N MET A 1 8.98 -19.08 7.55
CA MET A 1 8.11 -19.40 6.40
C MET A 1 7.65 -18.07 5.87
N GLU A 2 8.18 -17.69 4.72
CA GLU A 2 7.77 -16.51 3.96
C GLU A 2 6.57 -16.92 3.10
N ASP A 3 5.59 -16.02 2.96
CA ASP A 3 4.48 -16.24 2.03
C ASP A 3 4.97 -16.11 0.57
N GLU A 4 4.24 -16.70 -0.38
CA GLU A 4 4.54 -16.58 -1.81
C GLU A 4 4.33 -15.14 -2.29
N TYR A 5 5.09 -14.72 -3.30
CA TYR A 5 4.88 -13.39 -3.90
C TYR A 5 3.55 -13.35 -4.64
N THR A 6 2.76 -12.33 -4.32
CA THR A 6 1.63 -11.88 -5.12
C THR A 6 2.13 -10.79 -6.07
N GLU A 7 1.99 -11.00 -7.37
CA GLU A 7 2.33 -10.00 -8.38
C GLU A 7 1.19 -8.97 -8.54
N ILE A 8 1.51 -7.69 -8.46
CA ILE A 8 0.66 -6.56 -8.82
C ILE A 8 1.27 -5.91 -10.05
N SER A 9 0.61 -6.02 -11.20
CA SER A 9 1.15 -5.54 -12.48
C SER A 9 0.09 -4.80 -13.30
N ASN A 10 0.55 -3.85 -14.11
CA ASN A 10 -0.22 -3.17 -15.13
C ASN A 10 0.69 -2.88 -16.34
N GLU A 11 0.25 -2.04 -17.27
CA GLU A 11 1.00 -1.68 -18.48
C GLU A 11 2.26 -0.83 -18.22
N SER A 12 2.41 -0.27 -17.01
CA SER A 12 3.47 0.68 -16.68
C SER A 12 4.54 0.11 -15.77
N ALA A 13 4.20 -0.90 -14.94
CA ALA A 13 5.08 -1.39 -13.88
C ALA A 13 4.65 -2.74 -13.32
N ILE A 14 5.57 -3.38 -12.60
CA ILE A 14 5.36 -4.60 -11.84
C ILE A 14 5.86 -4.39 -10.40
N ALA A 15 5.05 -4.77 -9.41
CA ALA A 15 5.44 -4.83 -8.01
C ALA A 15 5.10 -6.20 -7.43
N LEU A 16 6.06 -6.82 -6.75
CA LEU A 16 5.88 -8.09 -6.05
C LEU A 16 5.65 -7.81 -4.57
N VAL A 17 4.56 -8.33 -4.01
CA VAL A 17 4.24 -8.15 -2.60
C VAL A 17 4.14 -9.48 -1.88
N ARG A 18 4.57 -9.55 -0.63
CA ARG A 18 4.35 -10.72 0.22
C ARG A 18 4.37 -10.38 1.69
N LYS A 19 3.80 -11.27 2.49
CA LYS A 19 3.94 -11.22 3.94
C LYS A 19 5.24 -11.92 4.36
N VAL A 20 6.00 -11.24 5.21
CA VAL A 20 7.23 -11.75 5.81
C VAL A 20 7.07 -11.76 7.32
N ARG A 21 7.39 -12.89 7.95
CA ARG A 21 7.43 -13.01 9.41
C ARG A 21 8.85 -12.84 9.90
N THR A 22 9.08 -11.83 10.73
CA THR A 22 10.38 -11.57 11.38
C THR A 22 10.30 -11.85 12.88
N ARG A 23 11.43 -11.79 13.57
CA ARG A 23 11.45 -11.80 15.04
C ARG A 23 10.68 -10.61 15.65
N ASN A 24 10.61 -9.49 14.92
CA ASN A 24 10.01 -8.24 15.38
C ASN A 24 8.57 -8.04 14.86
N GLY A 25 7.90 -9.14 14.49
CA GLY A 25 6.53 -9.13 13.97
C GLY A 25 6.45 -9.33 12.45
N VAL A 26 5.25 -9.14 11.91
CA VAL A 26 4.97 -9.27 10.48
C VAL A 26 5.36 -8.00 9.73
N ARG A 27 5.72 -8.15 8.45
CA ARG A 27 6.04 -7.07 7.52
C ARG A 27 5.42 -7.36 6.16
N LEU A 28 4.92 -6.34 5.48
CA LEU A 28 4.64 -6.38 4.05
C LEU A 28 5.95 -6.05 3.34
N GLU A 29 6.50 -7.01 2.60
CA GLU A 29 7.57 -6.74 1.66
C GLU A 29 6.95 -6.28 0.34
N ILE A 30 7.44 -5.15 -0.18
CA ILE A 30 7.18 -4.69 -1.53
C ILE A 30 8.52 -4.69 -2.27
N HIS A 31 8.57 -5.35 -3.42
CA HIS A 31 9.75 -5.51 -4.24
C HIS A 31 9.46 -5.03 -5.67
N SER A 32 10.22 -4.04 -6.13
CA SER A 32 10.28 -3.66 -7.54
C SER A 32 11.36 -4.51 -8.21
N PRO A 33 11.00 -5.47 -9.08
CA PRO A 33 11.98 -6.29 -9.79
C PRO A 33 12.75 -5.48 -10.85
N GLU A 34 12.16 -4.42 -11.41
CA GLU A 34 12.81 -3.59 -12.43
C GLU A 34 13.94 -2.74 -11.84
N GLN A 35 13.73 -2.22 -10.62
CA GLN A 35 14.73 -1.41 -9.92
C GLN A 35 15.62 -2.23 -8.96
N ASP A 36 15.31 -3.52 -8.75
CA ASP A 36 15.91 -4.40 -7.72
C ASP A 36 15.88 -3.77 -6.32
N ARG A 37 14.76 -3.12 -5.97
CA ARG A 37 14.57 -2.39 -4.70
C ARG A 37 13.46 -2.99 -3.86
N ARG A 38 13.64 -2.93 -2.54
CA ARG A 38 12.72 -3.54 -1.58
C ARG A 38 12.49 -2.65 -0.38
N VAL A 39 11.25 -2.62 0.08
CA VAL A 39 10.86 -2.01 1.35
C VAL A 39 10.06 -2.99 2.20
N TYR A 40 10.18 -2.87 3.52
CA TYR A 40 9.47 -3.68 4.50
C TYR A 40 8.63 -2.78 5.39
N LEU A 41 7.32 -2.83 5.21
CA LEU A 41 6.38 -2.03 5.98
C LEU A 41 5.82 -2.85 7.13
N ASP A 42 5.86 -2.30 8.34
CA ASP A 42 5.15 -2.90 9.47
C ASP A 42 3.67 -2.53 9.48
N PRO A 43 2.83 -3.20 10.27
CA PRO A 43 1.39 -2.97 10.28
C PRO A 43 0.99 -1.51 10.46
N LEU A 44 1.73 -0.71 11.23
CA LEU A 44 1.42 0.71 11.43
C LEU A 44 1.75 1.54 10.19
N HIS A 45 2.90 1.28 9.56
CA HIS A 45 3.23 1.90 8.27
C HIS A 45 2.21 1.52 7.19
N ILE A 46 1.79 0.26 7.12
CA ILE A 46 0.74 -0.19 6.18
C ILE A 46 -0.56 0.55 6.47
N GLU A 47 -0.97 0.66 7.74
CA GLU A 47 -2.22 1.32 8.14
C GLU A 47 -2.21 2.79 7.73
N SER A 48 -1.07 3.46 7.90
CA SER A 48 -0.94 4.87 7.50
C SER A 48 -1.19 5.12 6.03
N LEU A 49 -0.89 4.17 5.15
CA LEU A 49 -1.16 4.32 3.72
C LEU A 49 -2.65 4.31 3.40
N ALA A 50 -3.48 3.65 4.23
CA ALA A 50 -4.89 3.42 3.94
C ALA A 50 -5.74 4.70 3.85
N TRP A 51 -5.31 5.77 4.52
CA TRP A 51 -6.03 7.05 4.58
C TRP A 51 -5.35 8.19 3.81
N GLN A 52 -4.31 7.90 3.03
CA GLN A 52 -3.60 8.90 2.25
C GLN A 52 -4.35 9.24 0.96
N THR A 53 -4.09 10.43 0.44
CA THR A 53 -4.63 10.90 -0.85
C THR A 53 -3.54 10.87 -1.93
N PRO A 54 -3.90 10.87 -3.23
CA PRO A 54 -2.90 10.99 -4.31
C PRO A 54 -2.02 12.24 -4.18
N GLU A 55 -2.59 13.34 -3.66
CA GLU A 55 -1.86 14.59 -3.39
C GLU A 55 -0.80 14.37 -2.31
N THR A 56 -1.15 13.72 -1.19
CA THR A 56 -0.16 13.43 -0.13
C THR A 56 0.99 12.58 -0.64
N PHE A 57 0.75 11.60 -1.51
CA PHE A 57 1.83 10.83 -2.13
C PHE A 57 2.71 11.70 -3.04
N SER A 58 2.09 12.54 -3.86
CA SER A 58 2.82 13.43 -4.78
C SER A 58 3.71 14.43 -4.04
N ASP A 59 3.27 14.94 -2.89
CA ASP A 59 4.05 15.88 -2.07
C ASP A 59 5.09 15.20 -1.17
N THR A 60 4.84 13.94 -0.77
CA THR A 60 5.65 13.27 0.26
C THR A 60 6.76 12.39 -0.31
N LEU A 61 6.48 11.68 -1.42
CA LEU A 61 7.41 10.73 -2.00
C LEU A 61 8.57 11.44 -2.72
N GLU A 62 9.76 10.86 -2.61
CA GLU A 62 10.85 11.19 -3.53
C GLU A 62 10.55 10.51 -4.88
N ASP A 63 10.46 11.29 -5.96
CA ASP A 63 10.14 10.84 -7.32
C ASP A 63 8.79 10.09 -7.41
N PRO A 64 7.65 10.78 -7.19
CA PRO A 64 6.33 10.18 -7.31
C PRO A 64 5.99 9.87 -8.78
N PRO A 65 5.18 8.83 -9.06
CA PRO A 65 4.76 8.55 -10.42
C PRO A 65 3.83 9.65 -10.94
N GLU A 66 3.98 10.03 -12.23
CA GLU A 66 3.20 11.10 -12.87
C GLU A 66 1.68 10.88 -12.78
N ALA A 67 1.24 9.62 -12.81
CA ALA A 67 -0.16 9.24 -12.71
C ALA A 67 -0.40 8.44 -11.42
N THR A 68 -0.41 9.11 -10.27
CA THR A 68 -0.87 8.48 -9.02
C THR A 68 -2.39 8.29 -9.11
N SER A 69 -2.82 7.12 -9.58
CA SER A 69 -4.24 6.78 -9.73
C SER A 69 -4.70 5.99 -8.52
N THR A 70 -4.64 6.62 -7.34
CA THR A 70 -5.24 6.10 -6.10
C THR A 70 -6.75 6.35 -6.02
N LYS A 71 -7.38 6.61 -7.18
CA LYS A 71 -8.79 7.06 -7.29
C LYS A 71 -9.68 6.30 -6.33
N GLU A 72 -10.45 7.07 -5.55
CA GLU A 72 -11.66 6.61 -4.90
C GLU A 72 -12.45 5.84 -5.95
N THR A 73 -12.57 4.53 -5.76
CA THR A 73 -13.23 3.68 -6.75
C THR A 73 -14.72 3.98 -6.68
N GLU A 74 -15.18 4.91 -7.51
CA GLU A 74 -16.56 5.01 -7.96
C GLU A 74 -16.94 3.65 -8.57
N GLU A 75 -17.51 2.75 -7.75
CA GLU A 75 -18.37 1.61 -8.11
C GLU A 75 -17.95 0.74 -9.31
N ALA A 76 -16.69 0.79 -9.73
CA ALA A 76 -16.17 0.09 -10.88
C ALA A 76 -15.82 -1.32 -10.40
N GLN A 77 -16.77 -2.24 -10.54
CA GLN A 77 -16.66 -3.71 -10.46
C GLN A 77 -15.26 -4.19 -10.05
N VAL A 78 -14.99 -4.17 -8.74
CA VAL A 78 -13.75 -4.69 -8.17
C VAL A 78 -13.84 -6.21 -8.24
N GLU A 79 -13.13 -6.81 -9.20
CA GLU A 79 -13.00 -8.25 -9.26
C GLU A 79 -12.00 -8.67 -8.17
N THR A 80 -12.55 -9.24 -7.10
CA THR A 80 -11.77 -9.72 -5.96
C THR A 80 -11.33 -11.15 -6.25
N GLU A 81 -10.06 -11.32 -6.58
CA GLU A 81 -9.49 -12.66 -6.82
C GLU A 81 -8.92 -13.32 -5.56
N ASN A 82 -8.56 -12.54 -4.53
CA ASN A 82 -7.79 -13.05 -3.40
C ASN A 82 -8.43 -12.77 -2.03
N GLU A 83 -8.20 -13.70 -1.09
CA GLU A 83 -8.53 -13.53 0.32
C GLU A 83 -7.64 -12.44 0.96
N TYR A 84 -8.15 -11.82 2.03
CA TYR A 84 -7.36 -10.84 2.77
C TYR A 84 -6.20 -11.52 3.51
N THR A 85 -5.02 -10.94 3.34
CA THR A 85 -3.86 -11.21 4.18
C THR A 85 -3.83 -10.22 5.34
N GLU A 86 -3.88 -10.72 6.57
CA GLU A 86 -3.89 -9.89 7.78
C GLU A 86 -2.48 -9.43 8.17
N PHE A 87 -2.33 -8.16 8.50
CA PHE A 87 -1.11 -7.57 9.06
C PHE A 87 -1.46 -6.89 10.40
N THR A 88 -0.94 -7.43 11.50
CA THR A 88 -1.33 -6.98 12.84
C THR A 88 -0.15 -6.93 13.80
N ASN A 89 -0.18 -5.92 14.67
CA ASN A 89 0.65 -5.79 15.86
C ASN A 89 -0.18 -5.11 16.97
N GLU A 90 0.47 -4.69 18.05
CA GLU A 90 -0.18 -4.01 19.18
C GLU A 90 -0.72 -2.61 18.85
N PHE A 91 -0.29 -2.00 17.74
CA PHE A 91 -0.66 -0.63 17.34
C PHE A 91 -1.70 -0.61 16.21
N ALA A 92 -1.65 -1.56 15.27
CA ALA A 92 -2.37 -1.50 14.01
C ALA A 92 -2.99 -2.84 13.61
N TYR A 93 -4.08 -2.77 12.84
CA TYR A 93 -4.73 -3.93 12.24
C TYR A 93 -5.15 -3.60 10.80
N THR A 94 -4.47 -4.21 9.85
CA THR A 94 -4.69 -3.97 8.42
C THR A 94 -4.93 -5.25 7.65
N LEU A 95 -5.75 -5.12 6.62
CA LEU A 95 -6.08 -6.17 5.68
C LEU A 95 -5.54 -5.77 4.32
N VAL A 96 -4.79 -6.66 3.68
CA VAL A 96 -4.18 -6.41 2.37
C VAL A 96 -4.57 -7.51 1.41
N ARG A 97 -4.95 -7.15 0.18
CA ARG A 97 -5.20 -8.13 -0.89
C ARG A 97 -4.91 -7.54 -2.25
N LYS A 98 -4.71 -8.40 -3.25
CA LYS A 98 -4.74 -8.01 -4.65
C LYS A 98 -6.19 -7.94 -5.13
N VAL A 99 -6.53 -6.88 -5.85
CA VAL A 99 -7.80 -6.72 -6.56
C VAL A 99 -7.57 -6.32 -8.01
N HIS A 100 -8.53 -6.60 -8.87
CA HIS A 100 -8.55 -6.11 -10.25
C HIS A 100 -9.62 -5.05 -10.43
N ILE A 101 -9.23 -3.94 -11.04
CA ILE A 101 -10.13 -2.87 -11.51
C ILE A 101 -9.92 -2.68 -13.00
N ARG A 102 -10.78 -1.89 -13.68
CA ARG A 102 -10.69 -1.62 -15.12
C ARG A 102 -9.32 -1.07 -15.59
N GLY A 103 -8.47 -0.57 -14.68
CA GLY A 103 -7.12 -0.08 -14.93
C GLY A 103 -5.98 -0.99 -14.47
N GLY A 104 -6.24 -2.29 -14.31
CA GLY A 104 -5.23 -3.31 -13.94
C GLY A 104 -5.28 -3.74 -12.48
N ALA A 105 -4.30 -4.54 -12.07
CA ALA A 105 -4.19 -5.00 -10.69
C ALA A 105 -3.86 -3.84 -9.73
N ARG A 106 -4.40 -3.91 -8.52
CA ARG A 106 -4.10 -2.99 -7.42
C ARG A 106 -3.86 -3.77 -6.14
N LEU A 107 -3.04 -3.20 -5.26
CA LEU A 107 -2.97 -3.63 -3.88
C LEU A 107 -4.01 -2.84 -3.08
N GLU A 108 -5.07 -3.51 -2.64
CA GLU A 108 -5.98 -2.95 -1.67
C GLU A 108 -5.37 -3.04 -0.28
N ILE A 109 -5.34 -1.90 0.42
CA ILE A 109 -5.04 -1.82 1.85
C ILE A 109 -6.28 -1.27 2.54
N HIS A 110 -6.78 -2.00 3.53
CA HIS A 110 -7.94 -1.64 4.32
C HIS A 110 -7.55 -1.60 5.79
N SER A 111 -7.87 -0.49 6.47
CA SER A 111 -7.84 -0.38 7.94
C SER A 111 -9.27 -0.48 8.48
N PRO A 112 -9.69 -1.65 9.02
CA PRO A 112 -11.05 -1.81 9.53
C PRO A 112 -11.35 -0.95 10.75
N LYS A 113 -10.32 -0.56 11.52
CA LYS A 113 -10.48 0.28 12.72
C LYS A 113 -10.85 1.72 12.36
N LEU A 114 -10.30 2.23 11.27
CA LEU A 114 -10.50 3.61 10.83
C LEU A 114 -11.49 3.71 9.65
N ASP A 115 -11.94 2.57 9.13
CA ASP A 115 -12.79 2.43 7.93
C ASP A 115 -12.23 3.11 6.67
N TYR A 116 -10.90 3.20 6.58
CA TYR A 116 -10.21 3.70 5.39
C TYR A 116 -9.75 2.57 4.49
N ARG A 117 -9.80 2.82 3.18
CA ARG A 117 -9.32 1.91 2.14
C ARG A 117 -8.60 2.70 1.07
N ILE A 118 -7.50 2.13 0.57
CA ILE A 118 -6.78 2.65 -0.58
C ILE A 118 -6.43 1.53 -1.55
N TYR A 119 -6.29 1.90 -2.82
CA TYR A 119 -5.86 1.02 -3.89
C TYR A 119 -4.56 1.56 -4.48
N LEU A 120 -3.46 0.84 -4.28
CA LEU A 120 -2.15 1.24 -4.78
C LEU A 120 -1.89 0.57 -6.13
N ASP A 121 -1.58 1.37 -7.15
CA ASP A 121 -1.12 0.89 -8.44
C ASP A 121 0.36 0.45 -8.42
N PRO A 122 0.79 -0.40 -9.37
CA PRO A 122 2.17 -0.86 -9.44
C PRO A 122 3.22 0.26 -9.47
N PRO A 123 3.09 1.33 -10.29
CA PRO A 123 4.03 2.45 -10.23
C PRO A 123 4.15 3.08 -8.85
N LEU A 124 3.03 3.31 -8.15
CA LEU A 124 3.06 3.82 -6.79
C LEU A 124 3.73 2.83 -5.81
N LEU A 125 3.44 1.54 -5.92
CA LEU A 125 4.08 0.50 -5.11
C LEU A 125 5.58 0.45 -5.34
N GLU A 126 6.04 0.57 -6.58
CA GLU A 126 7.45 0.69 -6.90
C GLU A 126 8.05 1.91 -6.21
N SER A 127 7.39 3.07 -6.29
CA SER A 127 7.87 4.29 -5.63
C SER A 127 8.07 4.16 -4.14
N LEU A 128 7.27 3.34 -3.46
CA LEU A 128 7.47 3.06 -2.03
C LEU A 128 8.80 2.32 -1.75
N THR A 129 9.36 1.58 -2.71
CA THR A 129 10.54 0.73 -2.50
C THR A 129 11.84 1.50 -2.28
N TRP A 130 11.90 2.77 -2.66
CA TRP A 130 13.08 3.63 -2.46
C TRP A 130 12.89 4.72 -1.42
N GLN A 131 11.74 4.73 -0.74
CA GLN A 131 11.49 5.72 0.30
C GLN A 131 12.23 5.38 1.59
N THR A 132 12.51 6.42 2.36
CA THR A 132 13.19 6.29 3.65
C THR A 132 12.18 6.15 4.79
N SER A 133 12.63 5.67 5.95
CA SER A 133 11.80 5.68 7.17
C SER A 133 11.28 7.08 7.53
N GLN A 134 12.01 8.14 7.17
CA GLN A 134 11.55 9.53 7.38
C GLN A 134 10.37 9.86 6.47
N THR A 135 10.37 9.39 5.22
CA THR A 135 9.23 9.52 4.31
C THR A 135 8.00 8.85 4.91
N PHE A 136 8.13 7.62 5.40
CA PHE A 136 7.00 6.91 6.01
C PHE A 136 6.51 7.53 7.33
N SER A 137 7.41 8.16 8.08
CA SER A 137 7.03 8.90 9.28
C SER A 137 6.08 10.06 8.97
N LYS A 138 6.22 10.70 7.80
CA LYS A 138 5.34 11.81 7.38
C LYS A 138 3.89 11.35 7.17
N PHE A 139 3.67 10.14 6.65
CA PHE A 139 2.32 9.58 6.52
C PHE A 139 1.63 9.36 7.88
N LEU A 140 2.41 9.24 8.97
CA LEU A 140 1.90 9.11 10.34
C LEU A 140 1.61 10.47 11.01
N GLU A 141 2.14 11.59 10.49
CA GLU A 141 2.00 12.91 11.13
C GLU A 141 0.57 13.45 11.08
N GLU A 142 -0.29 12.90 10.20
CA GLU A 142 -1.73 13.14 10.17
C GLU A 142 -2.51 11.88 10.58
N PRO A 143 -2.47 11.49 11.88
CA PRO A 143 -3.01 10.20 12.36
C PRO A 143 -4.54 10.12 12.33
N TYR A 144 -5.25 11.16 11.86
CA TYR A 144 -6.71 11.24 11.81
C TYR A 144 -7.27 11.43 10.39
N GLY A 145 -6.46 11.18 9.35
CA GLY A 145 -6.84 11.48 7.95
C GLY A 145 -6.72 12.97 7.60
N PRO A 146 -6.90 13.35 6.31
CA PRO A 146 -6.82 14.74 5.89
C PRO A 146 -7.79 15.59 6.71
N ARG A 147 -7.26 16.66 7.30
CA ARG A 147 -7.90 17.51 8.31
C ARG A 147 -9.42 17.70 8.11
N GLY A 148 -10.19 17.13 9.04
CA GLY A 148 -11.52 17.61 9.46
C GLY A 148 -12.56 17.83 8.36
N THR A 149 -13.32 16.79 8.03
CA THR A 149 -14.74 16.98 7.68
C THR A 149 -15.59 16.41 8.82
N HIS A 150 -15.86 17.28 9.80
CA HIS A 150 -17.02 17.15 10.68
C HIS A 150 -18.19 17.92 10.06
#